data_AF-A0A0T2MGD7-F1
#
_entry.id   AF-A0A0T2MGD7-F1
#
_cell.length_a   1.000
_cell.length_b   1.000
_cell.length_c   1.000
_cell.angle_alpha   90.00
_cell.angle_beta   90.00
_cell.angle_gamma   90.00
#
_symmetry.space_group_name_H-M   'P 1'
#
loop_
_entity.id
_entity.type
_entity.pdbx_description
1 polymer ?
#
loop_
_entity_poly.entity_id
_entity_poly.type
_entity_poly.pdbx_seq_one_letter_code
_entity_poly.pdbx_strand_id
1 'polypeptide(L)'
;MPETLIAAAGGLPVHVSLGTTTARHPIEAVIEPFVDDEVRHFLVRLMKGDFAGLAGIVFARDDAPAMIAYQYANEWIRQDREREPTPPLFLWNLVHTDTKPVQDFNHIQAEKLFAFLENVGLAYPSDSAVADAAAAEASRAEALMQLRQAVGVTLSGSTAATWRNAGRFMSAAEHAGLVTDALGSPAETLVSTRIGIVGSPLTCPRTYRMIEQFGTVVCDQQTFGQTWPGPGNAEADLDGILSATAADPSCFRITPASVYRAALVRNLVDAKCAVVLCQLAQTDDTFGWEIPALFAELGSHGVACVNLGFRDSNPDTGWLERASRLIEQALEARK
;
A
#
# COMPACT_ATOMS: atom_id res chain seq x y z
N MET A 1 -2.41 -6.57 6.29
CA MET A 1 -1.60 -7.35 7.26
C MET A 1 -1.27 -6.46 8.45
N PRO A 2 -1.50 -6.91 9.70
CA PRO A 2 -1.17 -6.13 10.89
C PRO A 2 0.33 -6.24 11.22
N GLU A 3 1.12 -5.26 10.81
CA GLU A 3 2.56 -5.20 11.06
C GLU A 3 2.91 -5.10 12.55
N THR A 4 2.00 -4.54 13.35
CA THR A 4 2.09 -4.51 14.82
C THR A 4 2.35 -5.89 15.41
N LEU A 5 1.76 -6.94 14.85
CA LEU A 5 1.94 -8.31 15.35
C LEU A 5 3.35 -8.85 15.11
N ILE A 6 3.98 -8.44 14.00
CA ILE A 6 5.38 -8.79 13.69
C ILE A 6 6.32 -8.00 14.59
N ALA A 7 6.04 -6.72 14.81
CA ALA A 7 6.79 -5.86 15.73
C ALA A 7 6.72 -6.36 17.18
N ALA A 8 5.53 -6.80 17.62
CA ALA A 8 5.32 -7.37 18.95
C ALA A 8 6.10 -8.67 19.19
N ALA A 9 6.42 -9.41 18.12
CA ALA A 9 7.31 -10.59 18.17
C ALA A 9 8.80 -10.22 18.24
N GLY A 10 9.14 -8.93 18.23
CA GLY A 10 10.52 -8.42 18.19
C GLY A 10 11.10 -8.36 16.77
N GLY A 11 10.29 -8.55 15.73
CA GLY A 11 10.70 -8.42 14.34
C GLY A 11 10.66 -6.97 13.84
N LEU A 12 11.40 -6.68 12.77
CA LEU A 12 11.24 -5.45 11.98
C LEU A 12 10.45 -5.77 10.71
N PRO A 13 9.18 -5.36 10.59
CA PRO A 13 8.43 -5.53 9.34
C PRO A 13 9.06 -4.67 8.23
N VAL A 14 9.37 -5.30 7.09
CA VAL A 14 9.93 -4.63 5.90
C VAL A 14 9.19 -5.04 4.64
N HIS A 15 8.90 -4.08 3.76
CA HIS A 15 8.23 -4.35 2.48
C HIS A 15 9.23 -4.77 1.41
N VAL A 16 9.09 -6.01 0.94
CA VAL A 16 9.98 -6.59 -0.07
C VAL A 16 9.42 -6.51 -1.49
N SER A 17 8.15 -6.13 -1.65
CA SER A 17 7.49 -5.92 -2.94
C SER A 17 8.05 -4.69 -3.69
N LEU A 18 8.65 -3.76 -2.97
CA LEU A 18 9.31 -2.60 -3.55
C LEU A 18 10.71 -2.97 -4.07
N GLY A 19 10.97 -2.60 -5.32
CA GLY A 19 12.27 -2.75 -5.97
C GLY A 19 12.19 -3.45 -7.31
N THR A 20 13.14 -3.14 -8.18
CA THR A 20 13.27 -3.76 -9.50
C THR A 20 14.59 -4.52 -9.59
N THR A 21 14.70 -5.41 -10.57
CA THR A 21 15.96 -6.09 -10.87
C THR A 21 16.14 -6.22 -12.37
N THR A 22 17.39 -6.19 -12.81
CA THR A 22 17.76 -6.53 -14.20
C THR A 22 18.36 -7.93 -14.29
N ALA A 23 18.51 -8.61 -13.14
CA ALA A 23 18.95 -10.00 -13.10
C ALA A 23 17.93 -10.89 -13.79
N ARG A 24 18.41 -12.04 -14.29
CA ARG A 24 17.56 -13.08 -14.86
C ARG A 24 17.56 -14.33 -14.01
N HIS A 25 16.45 -15.04 -14.01
CA HIS A 25 16.28 -16.33 -13.34
C HIS A 25 15.34 -17.26 -14.13
N PRO A 26 15.60 -18.59 -14.17
CA PRO A 26 14.74 -19.53 -14.90
C PRO A 26 13.25 -19.50 -14.52
N ILE A 27 12.90 -19.03 -13.32
CA ILE A 27 11.49 -18.84 -12.91
C ILE A 27 10.73 -17.91 -13.86
N GLU A 28 11.40 -16.97 -14.52
CA GLU A 28 10.77 -16.05 -15.48
C GLU A 28 10.10 -16.78 -16.65
N ALA A 29 10.62 -17.96 -17.02
CA ALA A 29 10.10 -18.74 -18.14
C ALA A 29 8.76 -19.41 -17.84
N VAL A 30 8.35 -19.49 -16.57
CA VAL A 30 7.06 -20.07 -16.16
C VAL A 30 6.03 -19.04 -15.73
N ILE A 31 6.43 -17.80 -15.48
CA ILE A 31 5.52 -16.71 -15.11
C ILE A 31 4.79 -16.21 -16.36
N GLU A 32 3.46 -16.20 -16.35
CA GLU A 32 2.70 -15.77 -17.52
C GLU A 32 2.94 -14.29 -17.89
N PRO A 33 2.75 -13.91 -19.17
CA PRO A 33 2.95 -12.53 -19.62
C PRO A 33 1.98 -11.51 -19.01
N PHE A 34 0.86 -11.96 -18.44
CA PHE A 34 -0.16 -11.10 -17.83
C PHE A 34 0.01 -10.92 -16.32
N VAL A 35 1.06 -11.51 -15.72
CA VAL A 35 1.40 -11.30 -14.31
C VAL A 35 2.14 -9.97 -14.17
N ASP A 36 1.88 -9.23 -13.08
CA ASP A 36 2.54 -7.97 -12.76
C ASP A 36 4.07 -8.06 -12.83
N ASP A 37 4.70 -7.06 -13.45
CA ASP A 37 6.18 -6.96 -13.48
C ASP A 37 6.78 -6.90 -12.07
N GLU A 38 6.07 -6.33 -11.10
CA GLU A 38 6.49 -6.29 -9.69
C GLU A 38 6.61 -7.70 -9.10
N VAL A 39 5.67 -8.60 -9.42
CA VAL A 39 5.73 -10.02 -9.01
C VAL A 39 6.92 -10.70 -9.67
N ARG A 40 7.17 -10.43 -10.96
CA ARG A 40 8.34 -10.97 -11.67
C ARG A 40 9.64 -10.53 -11.02
N HIS A 41 9.80 -9.23 -10.76
CA HIS A 41 10.98 -8.71 -10.07
C HIS A 41 11.14 -9.32 -8.68
N PHE A 42 10.07 -9.39 -7.90
CA PHE A 42 10.09 -10.01 -6.57
C PHE A 42 10.56 -11.47 -6.62
N LEU A 43 9.96 -12.27 -7.51
CA LEU A 43 10.30 -13.69 -7.65
C LEU A 43 11.75 -13.90 -8.07
N VAL A 44 12.25 -13.12 -9.04
CA VAL A 44 13.66 -13.19 -9.46
C VAL A 44 14.58 -12.87 -8.29
N ARG A 45 14.30 -11.81 -7.52
CA ARG A 45 15.10 -11.40 -6.36
C ARG A 45 15.08 -12.46 -5.25
N LEU A 46 13.91 -13.02 -4.95
CA LEU A 46 13.76 -14.11 -3.99
C LEU A 46 14.60 -15.32 -4.38
N MET A 47 14.49 -15.77 -5.63
CA MET A 47 15.25 -16.91 -6.16
C MET A 47 16.75 -16.61 -6.31
N LYS A 48 17.17 -15.34 -6.25
CA LYS A 48 18.59 -14.96 -6.25
C LYS A 48 19.18 -14.83 -4.84
N GLY A 49 18.39 -15.07 -3.80
CA GLY A 49 18.83 -14.94 -2.42
C GLY A 49 18.94 -13.49 -1.93
N ASP A 50 18.38 -12.50 -2.65
CA ASP A 50 18.37 -11.09 -2.20
C ASP A 50 17.71 -10.92 -0.82
N PHE A 51 16.85 -11.88 -0.45
CA PHE A 51 16.12 -11.92 0.81
C PHE A 51 16.63 -12.98 1.79
N ALA A 52 17.78 -13.60 1.53
CA ALA A 52 18.34 -14.65 2.39
C ALA A 52 18.66 -14.20 3.83
N GLY A 53 18.80 -12.88 4.04
CA GLY A 53 19.00 -12.29 5.37
C GLY A 53 17.72 -12.07 6.18
N LEU A 54 16.53 -12.34 5.62
CA LEU A 54 15.26 -12.20 6.33
C LEU A 54 14.95 -13.46 7.14
N ALA A 55 14.36 -13.30 8.33
CA ALA A 55 13.90 -14.43 9.13
C ALA A 55 12.72 -15.17 8.47
N GLY A 56 11.86 -14.45 7.75
CA GLY A 56 10.71 -14.99 7.03
C GLY A 56 10.06 -13.93 6.14
N ILE A 57 9.21 -14.36 5.20
CA ILE A 57 8.40 -13.47 4.37
C ILE A 57 6.92 -13.81 4.57
N VAL A 58 6.12 -12.79 4.89
CA VAL A 58 4.67 -12.91 5.04
C VAL A 58 3.97 -12.31 3.82
N PHE A 59 3.13 -13.10 3.17
CA PHE A 59 2.32 -12.71 2.02
C PHE A 59 0.88 -12.47 2.47
N ALA A 60 0.31 -11.34 2.10
CA ALA A 60 -1.08 -11.03 2.42
C ALA A 60 -2.02 -11.63 1.36
N ARG A 61 -2.99 -12.45 1.77
CA ARG A 61 -3.91 -13.15 0.85
C ARG A 61 -4.87 -12.22 0.10
N ASP A 62 -5.19 -11.08 0.71
CA ASP A 62 -6.04 -10.03 0.14
C ASP A 62 -5.34 -9.24 -0.99
N ASP A 63 -4.01 -9.33 -1.08
CA ASP A 63 -3.18 -8.76 -2.14
C ASP A 63 -2.95 -9.79 -3.27
N ALA A 64 -3.55 -9.53 -4.45
CA ALA A 64 -3.51 -10.45 -5.59
C ALA A 64 -2.08 -10.70 -6.11
N PRO A 65 -1.26 -9.66 -6.38
CA PRO A 65 0.18 -9.81 -6.64
C PRO A 65 0.91 -10.69 -5.62
N ALA A 66 0.70 -10.47 -4.31
CA ALA A 66 1.34 -11.25 -3.27
C ALA A 66 0.90 -12.73 -3.28
N MET A 67 -0.38 -13.00 -3.51
CA MET A 67 -0.90 -14.37 -3.65
C MET A 67 -0.25 -15.10 -4.83
N ILE A 68 -0.15 -14.47 -5.99
CA ILE A 68 0.48 -15.04 -7.18
C ILE A 68 1.96 -15.33 -6.90
N ALA A 69 2.67 -14.35 -6.32
CA ALA A 69 4.07 -14.51 -5.92
C ALA A 69 4.27 -15.69 -4.95
N TYR A 70 3.41 -15.82 -3.94
CA TYR A 70 3.46 -16.92 -2.97
C TYR A 70 3.29 -18.28 -3.65
N GLN A 71 2.32 -18.41 -4.56
CA GLN A 71 2.04 -19.66 -5.27
C GLN A 71 3.24 -20.07 -6.15
N TYR A 72 3.79 -19.13 -6.91
CA TYR A 72 4.97 -19.37 -7.73
C TYR A 72 6.19 -19.75 -6.91
N ALA A 73 6.49 -18.98 -5.85
CA ALA A 73 7.63 -19.24 -5.00
C ALA A 73 7.53 -20.60 -4.32
N ASN A 74 6.38 -20.91 -3.73
CA ASN A 74 6.17 -22.16 -3.02
C ASN A 74 6.28 -23.37 -3.97
N GLU A 75 5.66 -23.31 -5.15
CA GLU A 75 5.76 -24.41 -6.12
C GLU A 75 7.18 -24.57 -6.67
N TRP A 76 7.90 -23.46 -6.88
CA TRP A 76 9.29 -23.51 -7.33
C TRP A 76 10.21 -24.15 -6.29
N ILE A 77 10.06 -23.75 -5.02
CA ILE A 77 10.82 -24.30 -3.88
C ILE A 77 10.46 -25.78 -3.66
N ARG A 78 9.17 -26.14 -3.71
CA ARG A 78 8.69 -27.52 -3.52
C ARG A 78 9.27 -28.51 -4.54
N GLN A 79 9.61 -28.03 -5.74
CA GLN A 79 10.22 -28.85 -6.79
C GLN A 79 11.77 -28.92 -6.71
N ASP A 80 12.38 -28.43 -5.62
CA ASP A 80 13.84 -28.35 -5.45
C ASP A 80 14.54 -27.65 -6.63
N ARG A 81 13.86 -26.68 -7.24
CA ARG A 81 14.40 -25.90 -8.37
C ARG A 81 15.21 -24.70 -7.93
N GLU A 82 15.16 -24.37 -6.65
CA GLU A 82 15.94 -23.28 -6.07
C GLU A 82 17.22 -23.81 -5.43
N ARG A 83 18.32 -23.09 -5.64
CA ARG A 83 19.65 -23.44 -5.12
C ARG A 83 20.11 -22.49 -4.03
N GLU A 84 19.64 -21.24 -4.07
CA GLU A 84 19.97 -20.25 -3.07
C GLU A 84 19.06 -20.39 -1.83
N PRO A 85 19.53 -20.02 -0.64
CA PRO A 85 18.69 -20.00 0.55
C PRO A 85 17.49 -19.06 0.37
N THR A 86 16.28 -19.59 0.55
CA THR A 86 15.05 -18.80 0.60
C THR A 86 14.54 -18.73 2.04
N PRO A 87 14.11 -17.55 2.52
CA PRO A 87 13.49 -17.44 3.84
C PRO A 87 12.17 -18.24 3.89
N PRO A 88 11.78 -18.76 5.07
CA PRO A 88 10.47 -19.36 5.27
C PRO A 88 9.33 -18.43 4.81
N LEU A 89 8.36 -18.99 4.09
CA LEU A 89 7.23 -18.26 3.52
C LEU A 89 5.96 -18.55 4.33
N PHE A 90 5.17 -17.51 4.63
CA PHE A 90 3.89 -17.63 5.32
C PHE A 90 2.79 -16.85 4.59
N LEU A 91 1.62 -17.46 4.45
CA LEU A 91 0.45 -16.81 3.85
C LEU A 91 -0.48 -16.31 4.95
N TRP A 92 -0.46 -15.00 5.20
CA TRP A 92 -1.40 -14.32 6.09
C TRP A 92 -2.77 -14.23 5.43
N ASN A 93 -3.80 -14.64 6.16
CA ASN A 93 -5.18 -14.59 5.70
C ASN A 93 -6.03 -13.88 6.74
N LEU A 94 -6.81 -12.91 6.29
CA LEU A 94 -7.78 -12.20 7.10
C LEU A 94 -9.04 -11.98 6.27
N VAL A 95 -10.20 -12.13 6.89
CA VAL A 95 -11.50 -11.90 6.24
C VAL A 95 -12.10 -10.60 6.74
N HIS A 96 -12.51 -9.73 5.81
CA HIS A 96 -13.00 -8.37 6.08
C HIS A 96 -14.51 -8.30 6.31
N THR A 97 -14.95 -8.82 7.45
CA THR A 97 -16.33 -8.68 7.97
C THR A 97 -16.33 -8.84 9.49
N ASP A 98 -17.41 -8.45 10.16
CA ASP A 98 -17.54 -8.35 11.62
C ASP A 98 -18.34 -9.51 12.24
N THR A 99 -18.67 -10.54 11.48
CA THR A 99 -19.40 -11.69 12.01
C THR A 99 -18.54 -12.53 12.96
N LYS A 100 -19.16 -13.12 14.00
CA LYS A 100 -18.48 -13.98 14.98
C LYS A 100 -17.65 -15.12 14.35
N PRO A 101 -18.13 -15.87 13.33
CA PRO A 101 -17.30 -16.89 12.69
C PRO A 101 -16.03 -16.33 12.03
N VAL A 102 -16.08 -15.09 11.53
CA VAL A 102 -14.92 -14.44 10.94
C VAL A 102 -13.94 -13.93 12.00
N GLN A 103 -14.45 -13.42 13.12
CA GLN A 103 -13.60 -13.10 14.27
C GLN A 103 -12.82 -14.33 14.75
N ASP A 104 -13.50 -15.46 14.91
CA ASP A 104 -12.87 -16.74 15.30
C ASP A 104 -11.83 -17.20 14.26
N PHE A 105 -12.17 -17.08 12.97
CA PHE A 105 -11.25 -17.39 11.89
C PHE A 105 -10.00 -16.51 11.95
N ASN A 106 -10.16 -15.19 12.07
CA ASN A 106 -9.06 -14.23 12.10
C ASN A 106 -8.15 -14.46 13.32
N HIS A 107 -8.71 -14.82 14.47
CA HIS A 107 -7.92 -15.19 15.65
C HIS A 107 -7.09 -16.46 15.39
N ILE A 108 -7.67 -17.49 14.75
CA ILE A 108 -6.89 -18.69 14.36
C ILE A 108 -5.75 -18.34 13.39
N GLN A 109 -5.93 -17.35 12.51
CA GLN A 109 -4.86 -16.91 11.61
C GLN A 109 -3.77 -16.15 12.36
N ALA A 110 -4.11 -15.33 13.36
CA ALA A 110 -3.16 -14.70 14.27
C ALA A 110 -2.30 -15.72 15.01
N GLU A 111 -2.92 -16.74 15.60
CA GLU A 111 -2.21 -17.84 16.28
C GLU A 111 -1.24 -18.57 15.35
N LYS A 112 -1.63 -18.81 14.09
CA LYS A 112 -0.74 -19.40 13.09
C LYS A 112 0.43 -18.49 12.73
N LEU A 113 0.19 -17.18 12.65
CA LEU A 113 1.26 -16.21 12.44
C LEU A 113 2.23 -16.23 13.62
N PHE A 114 1.74 -16.24 14.87
CA PHE A 114 2.60 -16.30 16.05
C PHE A 114 3.45 -17.58 16.09
N ALA A 115 2.84 -18.73 15.80
CA ALA A 115 3.58 -19.98 15.67
C ALA A 115 4.62 -19.92 14.54
N PHE A 116 4.32 -19.28 13.41
CA PHE A 116 5.30 -19.05 12.35
C PHE A 116 6.46 -18.15 12.81
N LEU A 117 6.16 -17.02 13.47
CA LEU A 117 7.16 -16.08 13.99
C LEU A 117 8.10 -16.76 14.99
N GLU A 118 7.55 -17.56 15.92
CA GLU A 118 8.34 -18.37 16.86
C GLU A 118 9.26 -19.36 16.13
N ASN A 119 8.74 -20.08 15.13
CA ASN A 119 9.53 -21.04 14.35
C ASN A 119 10.69 -20.39 13.56
N VAL A 120 10.56 -19.13 13.16
CA VAL A 120 11.64 -18.39 12.50
C VAL A 120 12.58 -17.66 13.48
N GLY A 121 12.45 -17.94 14.78
CA GLY A 121 13.35 -17.44 15.82
C GLY A 121 12.97 -16.10 16.44
N LEU A 122 11.74 -15.62 16.20
CA LEU A 122 11.17 -14.47 16.88
C LEU A 122 10.41 -14.90 18.15
N ALA A 123 9.90 -13.95 18.93
CA ALA A 123 9.13 -14.26 20.12
C ALA A 123 7.66 -14.58 19.80
N TYR A 124 7.04 -15.43 20.61
CA TYR A 124 5.59 -15.46 20.72
C TYR A 124 5.11 -14.19 21.44
N PRO A 125 4.31 -13.30 20.80
CA PRO A 125 3.94 -12.02 21.42
C PRO A 125 3.14 -12.19 22.71
N SER A 126 3.53 -11.49 23.77
CA SER A 126 2.68 -11.30 24.95
C SER A 126 1.73 -10.13 24.73
N ASP A 127 0.64 -10.08 25.51
CA ASP A 127 -0.30 -8.93 25.49
C ASP A 127 0.41 -7.59 25.69
N SER A 128 1.40 -7.54 26.58
CA SER A 128 2.20 -6.33 26.81
C SER A 128 3.04 -5.95 25.59
N ALA A 129 3.62 -6.93 24.88
CA ALA A 129 4.41 -6.66 23.68
C ALA A 129 3.53 -6.17 22.53
N VAL A 130 2.29 -6.69 22.43
CA VAL A 130 1.29 -6.19 21.48
C VAL A 130 0.92 -4.74 21.80
N ALA A 131 0.64 -4.43 23.07
CA ALA A 131 0.32 -3.08 23.50
C ALA A 131 1.47 -2.08 23.25
N ASP A 132 2.71 -2.47 23.55
CA ASP A 132 3.89 -1.62 23.32
C ASP A 132 4.10 -1.35 21.82
N ALA A 133 3.97 -2.37 20.97
CA ALA A 133 4.05 -2.22 19.52
C ALA A 133 2.92 -1.33 18.98
N ALA A 134 1.70 -1.50 19.48
CA ALA A 134 0.55 -0.69 19.11
C ALA A 134 0.73 0.79 19.48
N ALA A 135 1.31 1.09 20.64
CA ALA A 135 1.63 2.45 21.05
C ALA A 135 2.66 3.12 20.12
N ALA A 136 3.65 2.36 19.64
CA ALA A 136 4.60 2.85 18.64
C ALA A 136 3.91 3.13 17.29
N GLU A 137 2.99 2.27 16.85
CA GLU A 137 2.19 2.51 15.65
C GLU A 137 1.20 3.67 15.80
N ALA A 138 0.64 3.89 16.98
CA ALA A 138 -0.17 5.06 17.28
C ALA A 138 0.63 6.37 17.09
N SER A 139 1.89 6.37 17.55
CA SER A 139 2.80 7.51 17.36
C SER A 139 3.12 7.74 15.88
N ARG A 140 3.33 6.68 15.10
CA ARG A 140 3.48 6.78 13.63
C ARG A 140 2.22 7.32 12.97
N ALA A 141 1.05 6.83 13.35
CA ALA A 141 -0.23 7.26 12.80
C ALA A 141 -0.46 8.77 13.04
N GLU A 142 -0.11 9.27 14.22
CA GLU A 142 -0.18 10.70 14.53
C GLU A 142 0.78 11.52 13.65
N ALA A 143 2.03 11.10 13.52
CA ALA A 143 3.00 11.76 12.63
C ALA A 143 2.53 11.77 11.16
N LEU A 144 1.94 10.68 10.69
CA LEU A 144 1.37 10.59 9.33
C LEU A 144 0.11 11.45 9.17
N MET A 145 -0.68 11.65 10.22
CA MET A 145 -1.79 12.59 10.22
C MET A 145 -1.28 14.03 10.08
N GLN A 146 -0.23 14.40 10.84
CA GLN A 146 0.42 15.72 10.71
C GLN A 146 1.00 15.92 9.30
N LEU A 147 1.66 14.90 8.75
CA LEU A 147 2.13 14.90 7.37
C LEU A 147 0.99 15.18 6.39
N ARG A 148 -0.16 14.48 6.53
CA ARG A 148 -1.34 14.70 5.68
C ARG A 148 -1.86 16.13 5.77
N GLN A 149 -1.86 16.74 6.96
CA GLN A 149 -2.31 18.13 7.14
C GLN A 149 -1.37 19.16 6.50
N ALA A 150 -0.07 18.85 6.42
CA ALA A 150 0.93 19.70 5.77
C ALA A 150 0.84 19.67 4.23
N VAL A 151 0.29 18.61 3.63
CA VAL A 151 0.20 18.47 2.17
C VAL A 151 -0.71 19.53 1.53
N GLY A 152 -0.20 20.25 0.54
CA GLY A 152 -0.90 21.36 -0.10
C GLY A 152 -0.91 22.64 0.73
N VAL A 153 -0.21 22.67 1.87
CA VAL A 153 0.00 23.87 2.69
C VAL A 153 1.50 24.22 2.73
N THR A 154 2.33 23.27 3.14
CA THR A 154 3.78 23.43 3.27
C THR A 154 4.58 22.33 2.58
N LEU A 155 3.93 21.23 2.17
CA LEU A 155 4.55 20.11 1.47
C LEU A 155 3.82 19.73 0.18
N SER A 156 4.60 19.33 -0.82
CA SER A 156 4.09 18.64 -2.01
C SER A 156 3.58 17.22 -1.67
N GLY A 157 2.71 16.68 -2.51
CA GLY A 157 2.26 15.30 -2.40
C GLY A 157 3.34 14.29 -2.76
N SER A 158 4.26 14.62 -3.68
CA SER A 158 5.40 13.76 -4.03
C SER A 158 6.37 13.58 -2.85
N THR A 159 6.67 14.65 -2.13
CA THR A 159 7.47 14.61 -0.90
C THR A 159 6.74 13.80 0.17
N ALA A 160 5.45 14.06 0.39
CA ALA A 160 4.66 13.31 1.36
C ALA A 160 4.57 11.82 1.03
N ALA A 161 4.44 11.44 -0.25
CA ALA A 161 4.46 10.05 -0.69
C ALA A 161 5.80 9.38 -0.39
N THR A 162 6.91 10.08 -0.60
CA THR A 162 8.26 9.57 -0.29
C THR A 162 8.41 9.34 1.21
N TRP A 163 8.09 10.34 2.03
CA TRP A 163 8.24 10.26 3.49
C TRP A 163 7.32 9.20 4.11
N ARG A 164 6.08 9.10 3.63
CA ARG A 164 5.14 8.06 4.08
C ARG A 164 5.66 6.66 3.81
N ASN A 165 6.13 6.41 2.59
CA ASN A 165 6.58 5.07 2.20
C ASN A 165 7.94 4.68 2.76
N ALA A 166 8.76 5.64 3.21
CA ALA A 166 10.01 5.35 3.93
C ALA A 166 9.75 4.49 5.19
N GLY A 167 8.60 4.67 5.85
CA GLY A 167 8.20 3.90 7.03
C GLY A 167 8.09 2.39 6.82
N ARG A 168 8.00 1.93 5.57
CA ARG A 168 7.91 0.50 5.21
C ARG A 168 9.24 -0.26 5.38
N PHE A 169 10.32 0.42 5.78
CA PHE A 169 11.67 -0.13 5.89
C PHE A 169 12.34 0.18 7.24
N MET A 170 11.59 0.71 8.21
CA MET A 170 12.11 1.16 9.50
C MET A 170 11.05 1.00 10.59
N SER A 171 11.47 1.09 11.85
CA SER A 171 10.55 0.93 12.98
C SER A 171 9.51 2.07 13.07
N ALA A 172 8.42 1.85 13.80
CA ALA A 172 7.37 2.86 13.96
C ALA A 172 7.84 4.11 14.69
N ALA A 173 8.61 3.91 15.77
CA ALA A 173 9.19 5.00 16.54
C ALA A 173 10.19 5.83 15.72
N GLU A 174 11.08 5.17 14.96
CA GLU A 174 12.05 5.85 14.11
C GLU A 174 11.36 6.65 13.00
N HIS A 175 10.39 6.05 12.32
CA HIS A 175 9.63 6.73 11.27
C HIS A 175 8.87 7.94 11.80
N ALA A 176 8.17 7.79 12.93
CA ALA A 176 7.45 8.88 13.57
C ALA A 176 8.39 10.05 13.88
N GLY A 177 9.54 9.78 14.52
CA GLY A 177 10.54 10.80 14.83
C GLY A 177 11.04 11.54 13.60
N LEU A 178 11.43 10.82 12.55
CA LEU A 178 11.93 11.41 11.31
C LEU A 178 10.89 12.27 10.60
N VAL A 179 9.62 11.84 10.57
CA VAL A 179 8.53 12.63 9.95
C VAL A 179 8.27 13.90 10.76
N THR A 180 8.18 13.80 12.09
CA THR A 180 7.96 14.96 12.96
C THR A 180 9.10 15.98 12.84
N ASP A 181 10.36 15.53 12.82
CA ASP A 181 11.53 16.39 12.65
C ASP A 181 11.50 17.08 11.27
N ALA A 182 11.20 16.34 10.21
CA ALA A 182 11.15 16.88 8.85
C ALA A 182 10.04 17.94 8.68
N LEU A 183 8.89 17.77 9.35
CA LEU A 183 7.79 18.73 9.34
C LEU A 183 8.14 20.08 10.02
N GLY A 184 9.20 20.15 10.82
CA GLY A 184 9.72 21.38 11.42
C GLY A 184 10.48 22.31 10.46
N SER A 185 10.68 21.89 9.20
CA SER A 185 11.47 22.61 8.20
C SER A 185 10.66 23.70 7.45
N PRO A 186 11.34 24.66 6.77
CA PRO A 186 10.67 25.75 6.05
C PRO A 186 9.73 25.25 4.94
N ALA A 187 8.59 25.92 4.78
CA ALA A 187 7.55 25.57 3.83
C ALA A 187 7.95 25.78 2.36
N GLU A 188 7.50 24.89 1.48
CA GLU A 188 7.53 25.10 0.03
C GLU A 188 6.36 25.97 -0.43
N THR A 189 6.55 26.75 -1.50
CA THR A 189 5.44 27.46 -2.17
C THR A 189 4.72 26.48 -3.10
N LEU A 190 3.42 26.24 -2.86
CA LEU A 190 2.67 25.21 -3.56
C LEU A 190 1.62 25.76 -4.52
N VAL A 191 1.36 24.99 -5.57
CA VAL A 191 0.34 25.29 -6.59
C VAL A 191 -1.06 24.98 -6.02
N SER A 192 -2.03 25.84 -6.35
CA SER A 192 -3.33 25.90 -5.66
C SER A 192 -4.32 24.79 -6.00
N THR A 193 -4.23 24.14 -7.18
CA THR A 193 -5.17 23.08 -7.56
C THR A 193 -4.94 21.85 -6.68
N ARG A 194 -6.00 21.38 -6.01
CA ARG A 194 -5.96 20.19 -5.15
C ARG A 194 -6.29 18.95 -5.97
N ILE A 195 -5.36 18.02 -6.10
CA ILE A 195 -5.47 16.82 -6.92
C ILE A 195 -5.66 15.60 -6.02
N GLY A 196 -6.64 14.77 -6.37
CA GLY A 196 -6.81 13.42 -5.83
C GLY A 196 -6.28 12.36 -6.79
N ILE A 197 -5.76 11.25 -6.28
CA ILE A 197 -5.31 10.11 -7.09
C ILE A 197 -6.01 8.83 -6.61
N VAL A 198 -6.50 8.03 -7.56
CA VAL A 198 -7.12 6.71 -7.34
C VAL A 198 -6.60 5.70 -8.37
N GLY A 199 -6.86 4.41 -8.16
CA GLY A 199 -6.45 3.35 -9.09
C GLY A 199 -5.40 2.40 -8.52
N SER A 200 -4.63 1.76 -9.39
CA SER A 200 -3.61 0.79 -8.98
C SER A 200 -2.43 1.48 -8.26
N PRO A 201 -1.62 0.76 -7.46
CA PRO A 201 -0.53 1.35 -6.67
C PRO A 201 0.47 2.16 -7.50
N LEU A 202 0.83 3.37 -7.06
CA LEU A 202 1.83 4.23 -7.70
C LEU A 202 3.06 4.45 -6.81
N THR A 203 4.23 4.11 -7.32
CA THR A 203 5.52 4.34 -6.66
C THR A 203 6.47 5.21 -7.46
N CYS A 204 6.19 5.45 -8.75
CA CYS A 204 7.09 6.15 -9.66
C CYS A 204 7.14 7.66 -9.38
N PRO A 205 8.28 8.22 -8.91
CA PRO A 205 8.39 9.65 -8.61
C PRO A 205 8.25 10.55 -9.85
N ARG A 206 8.58 10.04 -11.05
CA ARG A 206 8.41 10.79 -12.30
C ARG A 206 6.93 11.07 -12.58
N THR A 207 6.04 10.12 -12.28
CA THR A 207 4.60 10.29 -12.46
C THR A 207 4.04 11.32 -11.48
N TYR A 208 4.43 11.26 -10.19
CA TYR A 208 4.04 12.30 -9.22
C TYR A 208 4.49 13.68 -9.68
N ARG A 209 5.76 13.85 -10.06
CA ARG A 209 6.28 15.14 -10.52
C ARG A 209 5.57 15.67 -11.76
N MET A 210 5.16 14.80 -12.69
CA MET A 210 4.36 15.18 -13.84
C MET A 210 2.98 15.70 -13.40
N ILE A 211 2.29 14.96 -12.53
CA ILE A 211 0.98 15.37 -12.01
C ILE A 211 1.11 16.71 -11.26
N GLU A 212 2.20 16.90 -10.51
CA GLU A 212 2.40 18.10 -9.71
C GLU A 212 2.67 19.38 -10.51
N GLN A 213 2.89 19.27 -11.82
CA GLN A 213 2.90 20.44 -12.71
C GLN A 213 1.52 21.11 -12.83
N PHE A 214 0.44 20.38 -12.51
CA PHE A 214 -0.94 20.84 -12.65
C PHE A 214 -1.61 21.22 -11.31
N GLY A 215 -0.97 20.94 -10.18
CA GLY A 215 -1.53 21.12 -8.84
C GLY A 215 -0.80 20.31 -7.79
N THR A 216 -1.26 20.34 -6.54
CA THR A 216 -0.69 19.51 -5.47
C THR A 216 -1.51 18.25 -5.27
N VAL A 217 -0.86 17.08 -5.22
CA VAL A 217 -1.51 15.82 -4.85
C VAL A 217 -1.80 15.83 -3.35
N VAL A 218 -3.04 16.10 -2.95
CA VAL A 218 -3.42 16.26 -1.54
C VAL A 218 -4.14 15.03 -0.97
N CYS A 219 -4.61 14.13 -1.84
CA CYS A 219 -5.32 12.93 -1.45
C CYS A 219 -4.95 11.80 -2.39
N ASP A 220 -4.14 10.86 -1.90
CA ASP A 220 -3.79 9.67 -2.64
C ASP A 220 -4.46 8.47 -1.98
N GLN A 221 -5.32 7.80 -2.74
CA GLN A 221 -6.12 6.67 -2.28
C GLN A 221 -5.61 5.33 -2.82
N GLN A 222 -4.43 5.30 -3.42
CA GLN A 222 -3.76 4.08 -3.87
C GLN A 222 -3.02 3.42 -2.69
N THR A 223 -2.66 2.14 -2.80
CA THR A 223 -2.04 1.36 -1.69
C THR A 223 -0.78 2.01 -1.09
N PHE A 224 0.05 2.67 -1.92
CA PHE A 224 1.23 3.43 -1.45
C PHE A 224 0.93 4.91 -1.13
N GLY A 225 -0.28 5.37 -1.44
CA GLY A 225 -0.80 6.70 -1.18
C GLY A 225 -1.47 6.88 0.17
N GLN A 226 -2.07 5.80 0.69
CA GLN A 226 -2.78 5.79 1.95
C GLN A 226 -1.84 5.70 3.16
N THR A 227 -2.34 6.07 4.34
CA THR A 227 -1.64 5.86 5.61
C THR A 227 -1.24 4.39 5.75
N TRP A 228 0.01 4.15 6.11
CA TRP A 228 0.56 2.82 6.33
C TRP A 228 1.31 2.73 7.67
N PRO A 229 1.18 1.64 8.44
CA PRO A 229 0.21 0.54 8.27
C PRO A 229 -1.24 1.01 8.28
N GLY A 230 -2.13 0.20 7.72
CA GLY A 230 -3.56 0.52 7.65
C GLY A 230 -4.24 0.58 9.03
N PRO A 231 -5.54 0.93 9.08
CA PRO A 231 -6.33 0.94 10.30
C PRO A 231 -6.18 -0.34 11.15
N GLY A 232 -6.20 -0.17 12.48
CA GLY A 232 -6.12 -1.26 13.45
C GLY A 232 -4.75 -1.50 14.06
N ASN A 233 -3.66 -1.08 13.42
CA ASN A 233 -2.30 -1.31 13.93
C ASN A 233 -2.00 -0.56 15.25
N ALA A 234 -2.80 0.45 15.60
CA ALA A 234 -2.68 1.23 16.83
C ALA A 234 -3.62 0.78 17.96
N GLU A 235 -4.43 -0.27 17.74
CA GLU A 235 -5.33 -0.80 18.76
C GLU A 235 -4.54 -1.55 19.84
N ALA A 236 -4.93 -1.38 21.11
CA ALA A 236 -4.10 -1.77 22.25
C ALA A 236 -3.97 -3.30 22.47
N ASP A 237 -4.85 -4.09 21.87
CA ASP A 237 -4.90 -5.54 22.01
C ASP A 237 -5.16 -6.26 20.68
N LEU A 238 -4.96 -7.58 20.68
CA LEU A 238 -5.08 -8.42 19.48
C LEU A 238 -6.49 -8.33 18.87
N ASP A 239 -7.54 -8.39 19.69
CA ASP A 239 -8.92 -8.38 19.22
C ASP A 239 -9.27 -7.06 18.54
N GLY A 240 -8.84 -5.93 19.12
CA GLY A 240 -8.95 -4.60 18.54
C GLY A 240 -8.22 -4.52 17.21
N ILE A 241 -6.96 -4.98 17.15
CA ILE A 241 -6.16 -4.97 15.91
C ILE A 241 -6.86 -5.75 14.81
N LEU A 242 -7.30 -6.99 15.09
CA LEU A 242 -7.95 -7.86 14.11
C LEU A 242 -9.30 -7.28 13.65
N SER A 243 -10.11 -6.78 14.59
CA SER A 243 -11.43 -6.23 14.29
C SER A 243 -11.33 -4.96 13.45
N ALA A 244 -10.42 -4.05 13.80
CA ALA A 244 -10.20 -2.82 13.05
C ALA A 244 -9.59 -3.08 11.67
N THR A 245 -8.68 -4.05 11.55
CA THR A 245 -8.14 -4.47 10.24
C THR A 245 -9.23 -5.08 9.35
N ALA A 246 -10.12 -5.91 9.93
CA ALA A 246 -11.24 -6.50 9.20
C ALA A 246 -12.28 -5.45 8.75
N ALA A 247 -12.45 -4.39 9.53
CA ALA A 247 -13.35 -3.28 9.24
C ALA A 247 -12.71 -2.17 8.37
N ASP A 248 -11.48 -2.34 7.89
CA ASP A 248 -10.75 -1.32 7.15
C ASP A 248 -11.49 -0.90 5.86
N PRO A 249 -12.04 0.33 5.80
CA PRO A 249 -12.81 0.79 4.66
C PRO A 249 -11.94 1.14 3.46
N SER A 250 -10.61 1.07 3.59
CA SER A 250 -9.67 1.25 2.48
C SER A 250 -9.35 -0.05 1.74
N CYS A 251 -9.78 -1.20 2.27
CA CYS A 251 -9.64 -2.48 1.61
C CYS A 251 -10.80 -2.75 0.66
N PHE A 252 -10.52 -2.97 -0.63
CA PHE A 252 -11.52 -3.29 -1.65
C PHE A 252 -12.20 -4.66 -1.43
N ARG A 253 -11.66 -5.51 -0.54
CA ARG A 253 -12.24 -6.79 -0.13
C ARG A 253 -13.27 -6.65 1.00
N ILE A 254 -13.49 -5.45 1.53
CA ILE A 254 -14.46 -5.21 2.61
C ILE A 254 -15.88 -5.58 2.20
N THR A 255 -16.64 -6.13 3.14
CA THR A 255 -18.07 -6.44 2.96
C THR A 255 -18.95 -5.50 3.80
N PRO A 256 -19.92 -4.79 3.20
CA PRO A 256 -20.23 -4.72 1.78
C PRO A 256 -19.26 -3.81 1.00
N ALA A 257 -19.00 -4.11 -0.27
CA ALA A 257 -18.06 -3.36 -1.13
C ALA A 257 -18.40 -1.86 -1.26
N SER A 258 -19.67 -1.48 -1.06
CA SER A 258 -20.09 -0.07 -1.05
C SER A 258 -19.39 0.76 0.03
N VAL A 259 -18.92 0.15 1.11
CA VAL A 259 -18.15 0.85 2.17
C VAL A 259 -16.83 1.39 1.61
N TYR A 260 -16.15 0.61 0.76
CA TYR A 260 -14.90 1.02 0.12
C TYR A 260 -15.10 2.27 -0.74
N ARG A 261 -16.07 2.22 -1.66
CA ARG A 261 -16.40 3.37 -2.51
C ARG A 261 -16.83 4.60 -1.71
N ALA A 262 -17.67 4.44 -0.70
CA ALA A 262 -18.11 5.55 0.14
C ALA A 262 -16.93 6.21 0.87
N ALA A 263 -15.95 5.42 1.32
CA ALA A 263 -14.73 5.94 1.93
C ALA A 263 -13.86 6.69 0.92
N LEU A 264 -13.68 6.18 -0.30
CA LEU A 264 -12.97 6.90 -1.37
C LEU A 264 -13.60 8.27 -1.65
N VAL A 265 -14.93 8.30 -1.88
CA VAL A 265 -15.66 9.53 -2.16
C VAL A 265 -15.50 10.53 -1.02
N ARG A 266 -15.76 10.09 0.22
CA ARG A 266 -15.59 10.93 1.41
C ARG A 266 -14.17 11.51 1.49
N ASN A 267 -13.14 10.67 1.36
CA ASN A 267 -11.75 11.10 1.48
C ASN A 267 -11.36 12.12 0.41
N LEU A 268 -11.84 11.96 -0.82
CA LEU A 268 -11.56 12.86 -1.93
C LEU A 268 -12.31 14.20 -1.80
N VAL A 269 -13.58 14.15 -1.35
CA VAL A 269 -14.42 15.33 -1.12
C VAL A 269 -13.92 16.13 0.10
N ASP A 270 -13.62 15.48 1.22
CA ASP A 270 -13.11 16.12 2.43
C ASP A 270 -11.73 16.76 2.19
N ALA A 271 -10.91 16.13 1.36
CA ALA A 271 -9.64 16.71 0.91
C ALA A 271 -9.82 17.88 -0.08
N LYS A 272 -11.05 18.21 -0.47
CA LYS A 272 -11.42 19.27 -1.42
C LYS A 272 -10.70 19.11 -2.75
N CYS A 273 -10.64 17.88 -3.26
CA CYS A 273 -10.04 17.61 -4.57
C CYS A 273 -10.85 18.33 -5.65
N ALA A 274 -10.15 19.14 -6.45
CA ALA A 274 -10.73 19.84 -7.57
C ALA A 274 -10.79 18.92 -8.81
N VAL A 275 -9.82 18.02 -8.93
CA VAL A 275 -9.76 16.97 -9.95
C VAL A 275 -9.25 15.68 -9.32
N VAL A 276 -9.78 14.54 -9.76
CA VAL A 276 -9.35 13.19 -9.40
C VAL A 276 -8.79 12.49 -10.62
N LEU A 277 -7.56 12.03 -10.51
CA LEU A 277 -6.85 11.30 -11.56
C LEU A 277 -6.89 9.82 -11.26
N CYS A 278 -7.38 9.03 -12.21
CA CYS A 278 -7.34 7.57 -12.16
C CYS A 278 -6.28 7.06 -13.12
N GLN A 279 -5.45 6.14 -12.65
CA GLN A 279 -4.50 5.40 -13.47
C GLN A 279 -4.52 3.93 -13.06
N LEU A 280 -4.31 3.03 -14.01
CA LEU A 280 -4.32 1.58 -13.76
C LEU A 280 -2.99 0.95 -14.16
N ALA A 281 -2.56 -0.08 -13.44
CA ALA A 281 -1.53 -1.01 -13.91
C ALA A 281 -2.09 -1.81 -15.10
N GLN A 282 -1.23 -2.23 -16.05
CA GLN A 282 -1.63 -3.01 -17.24
C GLN A 282 -2.47 -4.27 -16.94
N THR A 283 -2.30 -4.76 -15.72
CA THR A 283 -2.75 -6.04 -15.16
C THR A 283 -3.85 -5.85 -14.12
N ASP A 284 -4.35 -4.62 -13.93
CA ASP A 284 -5.41 -4.34 -12.97
C ASP A 284 -6.68 -5.13 -13.30
N ASP A 285 -7.07 -6.00 -12.37
CA ASP A 285 -8.26 -6.84 -12.44
C ASP A 285 -9.26 -6.54 -11.31
N THR A 286 -8.98 -5.50 -10.51
CA THR A 286 -9.72 -5.15 -9.30
C THR A 286 -10.32 -3.75 -9.38
N PHE A 287 -9.50 -2.70 -9.28
CA PHE A 287 -9.99 -1.32 -9.13
C PHE A 287 -10.74 -0.82 -10.38
N GLY A 288 -10.39 -1.30 -11.57
CA GLY A 288 -11.02 -0.89 -12.83
C GLY A 288 -12.56 -0.99 -12.83
N TRP A 289 -13.12 -1.94 -12.07
CA TRP A 289 -14.57 -2.13 -11.93
C TRP A 289 -15.27 -1.02 -11.12
N GLU A 290 -14.55 -0.32 -10.23
CA GLU A 290 -15.10 0.76 -9.40
C GLU A 290 -15.22 2.09 -10.14
N ILE A 291 -14.42 2.29 -11.21
CA ILE A 291 -14.28 3.59 -11.88
C ILE A 291 -15.62 4.20 -12.31
N PRO A 292 -16.53 3.50 -13.02
CA PRO A 292 -17.76 4.14 -13.49
C PRO A 292 -18.63 4.64 -12.35
N ALA A 293 -18.77 3.85 -11.29
CA ALA A 293 -19.63 4.16 -10.15
C ALA A 293 -19.00 5.26 -9.27
N LEU A 294 -17.68 5.20 -9.07
CA LEU A 294 -16.91 6.21 -8.35
C LEU A 294 -16.96 7.58 -9.06
N PHE A 295 -16.73 7.61 -10.38
CA PHE A 295 -16.72 8.85 -11.15
C PHE A 295 -18.10 9.49 -11.23
N ALA A 296 -19.17 8.69 -11.36
CA ALA A 296 -20.53 9.20 -11.32
C ALA A 296 -20.85 9.85 -9.96
N GLU A 297 -20.41 9.23 -8.86
CA GLU A 297 -20.65 9.73 -7.51
C GLU A 297 -19.84 11.01 -7.23
N LEU A 298 -18.54 11.02 -7.54
CA LEU A 298 -17.67 12.21 -7.46
C LEU A 298 -18.20 13.36 -8.33
N GLY A 299 -18.71 13.06 -9.52
CA GLY A 299 -19.35 14.04 -10.40
C GLY A 299 -20.57 14.70 -9.76
N SER A 300 -21.36 13.96 -8.97
CA SER A 300 -22.49 14.52 -8.23
C SER A 300 -22.06 15.48 -7.10
N HIS A 301 -20.80 15.37 -6.65
CA HIS A 301 -20.14 16.30 -5.74
C HIS A 301 -19.37 17.43 -6.46
N GLY A 302 -19.46 17.53 -7.78
CA GLY A 302 -18.76 18.56 -8.56
C GLY A 302 -17.25 18.34 -8.69
N VAL A 303 -16.76 17.13 -8.45
CA VAL A 303 -15.36 16.75 -8.59
C VAL A 303 -15.10 16.26 -10.01
N ALA A 304 -14.21 16.94 -10.74
CA ALA A 304 -13.81 16.52 -12.08
C ALA A 304 -12.99 15.23 -12.01
N CYS A 305 -13.21 14.28 -12.92
CA CYS A 305 -12.50 13.00 -12.93
C CYS A 305 -11.83 12.77 -14.29
N VAL A 306 -10.57 12.33 -14.28
CA VAL A 306 -9.80 12.05 -15.49
C VAL A 306 -9.25 10.63 -15.40
N ASN A 307 -9.55 9.81 -16.41
CA ASN A 307 -8.94 8.49 -16.55
C ASN A 307 -7.70 8.60 -17.46
N LEU A 308 -6.52 8.39 -16.90
CA LEU A 308 -5.23 8.41 -17.58
C LEU A 308 -4.91 7.10 -18.31
N GLY A 309 -5.74 6.08 -18.07
CA GLY A 309 -5.64 4.74 -18.66
C GLY A 309 -4.58 3.86 -17.98
N PHE A 310 -4.24 2.77 -18.69
CA PHE A 310 -3.26 1.80 -18.26
C PHE A 310 -1.83 2.32 -18.41
N ARG A 311 -0.96 1.96 -17.46
CA ARG A 311 0.45 2.31 -17.42
C ARG A 311 1.32 1.15 -16.97
N ASP A 312 2.59 1.23 -17.34
CA ASP A 312 3.62 0.39 -16.77
C ASP A 312 4.04 0.90 -15.38
N SER A 313 4.78 0.08 -14.63
CA SER A 313 5.33 0.46 -13.31
C SER A 313 6.23 1.70 -13.39
N ASN A 314 7.02 1.82 -14.47
CA ASN A 314 7.79 3.00 -14.84
C ASN A 314 7.36 3.52 -16.21
N PRO A 315 6.37 4.43 -16.27
CA PRO A 315 5.84 4.93 -17.53
C PRO A 315 6.89 5.58 -18.42
N ASP A 316 6.77 5.32 -19.73
CA ASP A 316 7.58 5.96 -20.75
C ASP A 316 7.17 7.43 -20.98
N THR A 317 7.94 8.13 -21.80
CA THR A 317 7.67 9.54 -22.13
C THR A 317 6.34 9.71 -22.86
N GLY A 318 5.97 8.78 -23.74
CA GLY A 318 4.73 8.86 -24.52
C GLY A 318 3.48 8.79 -23.65
N TRP A 319 3.49 7.92 -22.64
CA TRP A 319 2.43 7.85 -21.63
C TRP A 319 2.32 9.14 -20.84
N LEU A 320 3.46 9.68 -20.35
CA LEU A 320 3.49 10.92 -19.56
C LEU A 320 2.96 12.12 -20.34
N GLU A 321 3.33 12.26 -21.62
CA GLU A 321 2.84 13.33 -22.50
C GLU A 321 1.34 13.21 -22.77
N ARG A 322 0.84 11.99 -23.00
CA ARG A 322 -0.60 11.74 -23.17
C ARG A 322 -1.37 12.08 -21.88
N ALA A 323 -0.89 11.62 -20.74
CA ALA A 323 -1.50 11.90 -19.44
C ALA A 323 -1.55 13.41 -19.17
N SER A 324 -0.45 14.12 -19.42
CA SER A 324 -0.36 15.58 -19.27
C SER A 324 -1.43 16.30 -20.10
N ARG A 325 -1.61 15.94 -21.37
CA ARG A 325 -2.66 16.53 -22.23
C ARG A 325 -4.07 16.27 -21.72
N LEU A 326 -4.34 15.07 -21.20
CA LEU A 326 -5.66 14.74 -20.63
C LEU A 326 -5.96 15.57 -19.38
N ILE A 327 -4.96 15.78 -18.53
CA ILE A 327 -5.09 16.62 -17.32
C ILE A 327 -5.33 18.08 -17.73
N GLU A 328 -4.54 18.61 -18.67
CA GLU A 328 -4.66 19.98 -19.17
C GLU A 328 -6.06 20.26 -19.73
N GLN A 329 -6.56 19.39 -20.62
CA GLN A 329 -7.90 19.49 -21.20
C GLN A 329 -9.00 19.51 -20.12
N ALA A 330 -8.87 18.67 -19.10
CA ALA A 330 -9.84 18.61 -18.02
C ALA A 330 -9.82 19.86 -17.12
N LEU A 331 -8.66 20.48 -16.93
CA LEU A 331 -8.53 21.72 -16.17
C LEU A 331 -9.01 22.94 -16.96
N GLU A 332 -8.80 22.96 -18.29
CA GLU A 332 -9.31 24.02 -19.16
C GLU A 332 -10.84 24.03 -19.24
N ALA A 333 -11.47 22.85 -19.34
CA ALA A 333 -12.93 22.72 -19.39
C ALA A 333 -13.67 23.23 -18.13
N ARG A 334 -12.93 23.58 -17.07
CA ARG A 334 -13.47 24.12 -15.82
C ARG A 334 -13.37 25.64 -15.70
N LYS A 335 -12.60 26.31 -16.56
CA LYS A 335 -12.50 27.77 -16.61
C LYS A 335 -13.70 28.36 -17.34
#